data_AF-A0A7R6VMI3-F1
#
_entry.id   AF-A0A7R6VMI3-F1
#
_cell.length_a   1.000
_cell.length_b   1.000
_cell.length_c   1.000
_cell.angle_alpha   90.00
_cell.angle_beta   90.00
_cell.angle_gamma   90.00
#
_symmetry.space_group_name_H-M   'P 1'
#
loop_
_entity.id
_entity.type
_entity.pdbx_description
1 polymer ?
#
loop_
_entity_poly.entity_id
_entity_poly.type
_entity_poly.pdbx_seq_one_letter_code
_entity_poly.pdbx_strand_id
1 'polypeptide(L)'
;MKIYDFEKKIAHTLFANLPKSEQEFVRTQAYKWRLSAAQLKQLCDIGIDLYMWSEGSLANLWEGESKEEILSNIQKRYEEIKRRPKSYDGFVIDKENTHKIRFAQIDKKLGFGMCPVASPKTRCCNLWTLDMVESCGYDCSYCSIQSFYNEDTITFNTNLKEKLLNIELDPNEIYHIGTGQSSDSLMWGNRGGVLDALIAFARKNHNVILELKTKSDNVRYLLENEYPPNIITTWSLNPQTIVQSEERLTASLQERLEAAKKIHDKGRLVGFHFHPMIYYDNWKQEYGEIFAKLLENFDPQRVALVSFGTLTFIKPVIKKLRRRTFKSKILQMPLVDAAGKLSYPMNIKRELFHFAYESLQPWHGKVFFYMCMEDHSLWREVFGYEYPTNESFELDMKYSYLAKIKNLSH
;
A
#
# COMPACT_ATOMS: atom_id res chain seq x y z
N MET A 1 -39.25 -33.35 9.17
CA MET A 1 -38.65 -32.00 9.22
C MET A 1 -37.22 -32.12 8.70
N LYS A 2 -36.80 -31.41 7.64
CA LYS A 2 -35.40 -31.49 7.15
C LYS A 2 -34.45 -31.11 8.30
N ILE A 3 -33.46 -31.95 8.60
CA ILE A 3 -32.43 -31.66 9.61
C ILE A 3 -31.68 -30.40 9.17
N TYR A 4 -31.43 -29.48 10.11
CA TYR A 4 -30.60 -28.30 9.83
C TYR A 4 -29.13 -28.70 9.92
N ASP A 5 -28.51 -28.88 8.76
CA ASP A 5 -27.09 -29.22 8.64
C ASP A 5 -26.24 -27.95 8.69
N PHE A 6 -25.75 -27.62 9.90
CA PHE A 6 -24.92 -26.44 10.14
C PHE A 6 -23.53 -26.58 9.50
N GLU A 7 -22.88 -27.73 9.67
CA GLU A 7 -21.52 -28.00 9.18
C GLU A 7 -21.43 -27.82 7.66
N LYS A 8 -22.40 -28.37 6.91
CA LYS A 8 -22.46 -28.16 5.46
C LYS A 8 -22.63 -26.69 5.07
N LYS A 9 -23.34 -25.91 5.87
CA LYS A 9 -23.60 -24.49 5.57
C LYS A 9 -22.42 -23.59 5.86
N ILE A 10 -21.56 -23.95 6.82
CA ILE A 10 -20.36 -23.16 7.16
C ILE A 10 -19.11 -23.54 6.35
N ALA A 11 -19.14 -24.64 5.58
CA ALA A 11 -17.98 -25.17 4.85
C ALA A 11 -17.22 -24.17 3.96
N HIS A 12 -17.90 -23.12 3.45
CA HIS A 12 -17.31 -22.08 2.61
C HIS A 12 -17.31 -20.68 3.26
N THR A 13 -17.43 -20.64 4.58
CA THR A 13 -17.41 -19.42 5.39
C THR A 13 -16.09 -19.28 6.14
N LEU A 14 -15.92 -18.16 6.84
CA LEU A 14 -14.81 -17.94 7.77
C LEU A 14 -15.23 -18.21 9.23
N PHE A 15 -16.19 -19.10 9.46
CA PHE A 15 -16.70 -19.39 10.81
C PHE A 15 -15.60 -19.76 11.80
N ALA A 16 -14.63 -20.60 11.39
CA ALA A 16 -13.52 -21.01 12.25
C ALA A 16 -12.56 -19.85 12.65
N ASN A 17 -12.62 -18.73 11.93
CA ASN A 17 -11.83 -17.53 12.17
C ASN A 17 -12.49 -16.57 13.16
N LEU A 18 -13.77 -16.77 13.51
CA LEU A 18 -14.42 -15.96 14.54
C LEU A 18 -13.83 -16.24 15.94
N PRO A 19 -13.84 -15.26 16.86
CA PRO A 19 -13.59 -15.51 18.27
C PRO A 19 -14.51 -16.62 18.82
N LYS A 20 -14.06 -17.39 19.82
CA LYS A 20 -14.82 -18.55 20.35
C LYS A 20 -16.23 -18.18 20.81
N SER A 21 -16.39 -17.03 21.47
CA SER A 21 -17.70 -16.52 21.89
C SER A 21 -18.62 -16.23 20.70
N GLU A 22 -18.09 -15.66 19.63
CA GLU A 22 -18.83 -15.38 18.39
C GLU A 22 -19.20 -16.68 17.66
N GLN A 23 -18.33 -17.69 17.67
CA GLN A 23 -18.64 -19.00 17.11
C GLN A 23 -19.84 -19.64 17.80
N GLU A 24 -19.88 -19.60 19.13
CA GLU A 24 -20.99 -20.13 19.93
C GLU A 24 -22.29 -19.35 19.66
N PHE A 25 -22.19 -18.01 19.61
CA PHE A 25 -23.31 -17.15 19.32
C PHE A 25 -23.90 -17.41 17.92
N VAL A 26 -23.06 -17.39 16.88
CA VAL A 26 -23.48 -17.63 15.49
C VAL A 26 -24.09 -19.02 15.35
N ARG A 27 -23.50 -20.05 15.97
CA ARG A 27 -24.05 -21.41 15.95
C ARG A 27 -25.44 -21.46 16.59
N THR A 28 -25.62 -20.84 17.75
CA THR A 28 -26.92 -20.78 18.44
C THR A 28 -27.99 -20.10 17.59
N GLN A 29 -27.68 -18.93 17.01
CA GLN A 29 -28.61 -18.21 16.15
C GLN A 29 -28.89 -18.95 14.83
N ALA A 30 -27.90 -19.68 14.28
CA ALA A 30 -28.06 -20.48 13.08
C ALA A 30 -29.15 -21.54 13.22
N TYR A 31 -29.15 -22.28 14.34
CA TYR A 31 -30.18 -23.27 14.64
C TYR A 31 -31.54 -22.62 14.92
N LYS A 32 -31.58 -21.56 15.74
CA LYS A 32 -32.81 -20.86 16.11
C LYS A 32 -33.55 -20.31 14.89
N TRP A 33 -32.84 -19.63 14.00
CA TRP A 33 -33.43 -18.91 12.87
C TRP A 33 -33.32 -19.66 11.53
N ARG A 34 -32.74 -20.86 11.54
CA ARG A 34 -32.50 -21.71 10.36
C ARG A 34 -31.78 -20.97 9.23
N LEU A 35 -30.68 -20.30 9.55
CA LEU A 35 -29.96 -19.42 8.63
C LEU A 35 -29.44 -20.14 7.37
N SER A 36 -29.45 -19.47 6.23
CA SER A 36 -28.89 -19.98 4.98
C SER A 36 -27.36 -19.92 4.97
N ALA A 37 -26.71 -20.63 4.03
CA ALA A 37 -25.24 -20.55 3.90
C ALA A 37 -24.78 -19.12 3.53
N ALA A 38 -25.56 -18.38 2.73
CA ALA A 38 -25.26 -16.99 2.39
C ALA A 38 -25.36 -16.06 3.60
N GLN A 39 -26.39 -16.24 4.43
CA GLN A 39 -26.58 -15.47 5.67
C GLN A 39 -25.46 -15.76 6.67
N LEU A 40 -25.07 -17.03 6.84
CA LEU A 40 -23.94 -17.40 7.70
C LEU A 40 -22.63 -16.81 7.19
N LYS A 41 -22.39 -16.84 5.88
CA LYS A 41 -21.21 -16.21 5.29
C LYS A 41 -21.16 -14.72 5.62
N GLN A 42 -22.26 -14.01 5.42
CA GLN A 42 -22.36 -12.58 5.70
C GLN A 42 -22.12 -12.28 7.18
N LEU A 43 -22.76 -13.01 8.09
CA LEU A 43 -22.56 -12.84 9.53
C LEU A 43 -21.13 -13.14 9.95
N CYS A 44 -20.49 -14.20 9.42
CA CYS A 44 -19.09 -14.48 9.71
C CYS A 44 -18.16 -13.36 9.22
N ASP A 45 -18.38 -12.85 8.01
CA ASP A 45 -17.61 -11.73 7.47
C ASP A 45 -17.76 -10.48 8.36
N ILE A 46 -18.99 -10.14 8.78
CA ILE A 46 -19.28 -8.99 9.67
C ILE A 46 -18.66 -9.21 11.06
N GLY A 47 -18.83 -10.38 11.67
CA GLY A 47 -18.31 -10.66 13.01
C GLY A 47 -16.78 -10.59 13.08
N ILE A 48 -16.09 -11.06 12.02
CA ILE A 48 -14.65 -10.91 11.89
C ILE A 48 -14.28 -9.43 11.78
N ASP A 49 -14.95 -8.68 10.91
CA ASP A 49 -14.68 -7.27 10.71
C ASP A 49 -14.88 -6.47 12.02
N LEU A 50 -15.99 -6.66 12.74
CA LEU A 50 -16.23 -6.03 14.05
C LEU A 50 -15.13 -6.36 15.06
N TYR A 51 -14.71 -7.63 15.12
CA TYR A 51 -13.62 -8.05 15.97
C TYR A 51 -12.30 -7.36 15.59
N MET A 52 -11.95 -7.35 14.29
CA MET A 52 -10.72 -6.71 13.79
C MET A 52 -10.70 -5.20 14.09
N TRP A 53 -11.85 -4.54 13.97
CA TRP A 53 -11.99 -3.09 14.15
C TRP A 53 -12.12 -2.67 15.62
N SER A 54 -12.30 -3.64 16.52
CA SER A 54 -12.67 -3.40 17.92
C SER A 54 -13.97 -2.58 18.05
N GLU A 55 -14.97 -2.90 17.21
CA GLU A 55 -16.27 -2.20 17.13
C GLU A 55 -17.42 -3.06 17.69
N GLY A 56 -17.14 -3.88 18.70
CA GLY A 56 -18.12 -4.76 19.35
C GLY A 56 -18.22 -6.15 18.71
N SER A 57 -19.41 -6.74 18.78
CA SER A 57 -19.69 -8.14 18.42
C SER A 57 -21.01 -8.29 17.66
N LEU A 58 -21.24 -9.45 17.02
CA LEU A 58 -22.55 -9.72 16.40
C LEU A 58 -23.67 -9.72 17.44
N ALA A 59 -23.38 -10.18 18.67
CA ALA A 59 -24.35 -10.16 19.75
C ALA A 59 -24.82 -8.73 20.09
N ASN A 60 -23.94 -7.73 20.01
CA ASN A 60 -24.32 -6.32 20.22
C ASN A 60 -25.24 -5.79 19.11
N LEU A 61 -25.14 -6.32 17.89
CA LEU A 61 -25.95 -5.88 16.76
C LEU A 61 -27.26 -6.67 16.61
N TRP A 62 -27.46 -7.73 17.40
CA TRP A 62 -28.54 -8.70 17.21
C TRP A 62 -29.87 -8.25 17.84
N GLU A 63 -30.62 -7.44 17.09
CA GLU A 63 -31.88 -6.84 17.55
C GLU A 63 -33.00 -6.93 16.51
N GLY A 64 -34.19 -7.35 16.94
CA GLY A 64 -35.39 -7.46 16.12
C GLY A 64 -36.28 -8.66 16.52
N GLU A 65 -37.52 -8.66 16.03
CA GLU A 65 -38.52 -9.69 16.34
C GLU A 65 -38.56 -10.81 15.28
N SER A 66 -38.14 -10.50 14.06
CA SER A 66 -38.06 -11.45 12.94
C SER A 66 -36.64 -11.60 12.39
N LYS A 67 -36.37 -12.73 11.73
CA LYS A 67 -35.06 -13.00 11.10
C LYS A 67 -34.70 -11.93 10.06
N GLU A 68 -35.67 -11.55 9.23
CA GLU A 68 -35.51 -10.56 8.17
C GLU A 68 -35.15 -9.18 8.75
N GLU A 69 -35.85 -8.79 9.81
CA GLU A 69 -35.58 -7.55 10.54
C GLU A 69 -34.19 -7.55 11.20
N ILE A 70 -33.84 -8.64 11.90
CA ILE A 70 -32.52 -8.78 12.55
C ILE A 70 -31.40 -8.62 11.54
N LEU A 71 -31.46 -9.34 10.41
CA LEU A 71 -30.42 -9.28 9.38
C LEU A 71 -30.34 -7.91 8.72
N SER A 72 -31.49 -7.24 8.52
CA SER A 72 -31.56 -5.86 8.03
C SER A 72 -30.88 -4.88 9.00
N ASN A 73 -31.20 -4.98 10.30
CA ASN A 73 -30.63 -4.14 11.35
C ASN A 73 -29.11 -4.32 11.47
N ILE A 74 -28.63 -5.57 11.44
CA ILE A 74 -27.19 -5.88 11.44
C ILE A 74 -26.51 -5.22 10.23
N GLN A 75 -27.07 -5.40 9.03
CA GLN A 75 -26.49 -4.83 7.82
C GLN A 75 -26.47 -3.29 7.86
N LYS A 76 -27.54 -2.66 8.35
CA LYS A 76 -27.63 -1.21 8.51
C LYS A 76 -26.55 -0.68 9.45
N ARG A 77 -26.45 -1.25 10.66
CA ARG A 77 -25.45 -0.86 11.67
C ARG A 77 -24.02 -1.09 11.18
N TYR A 78 -23.78 -2.21 10.50
CA TYR A 78 -22.47 -2.52 9.91
C TYR A 78 -22.06 -1.48 8.84
N GLU A 79 -22.97 -1.05 7.98
CA GLU A 79 -22.68 0.03 7.01
C GLU A 79 -22.55 1.41 7.68
N GLU A 80 -23.25 1.68 8.77
CA GLU A 80 -23.05 2.89 9.58
C GLU A 80 -21.63 2.93 10.18
N ILE A 81 -21.16 1.83 10.76
CA ILE A 81 -19.79 1.70 11.30
C ILE A 81 -18.74 1.92 10.22
N LYS A 82 -18.97 1.42 8.99
CA LYS A 82 -18.06 1.62 7.85
C LYS A 82 -18.04 3.05 7.34
N ARG A 83 -19.17 3.76 7.38
CA ARG A 83 -19.30 5.13 6.88
C ARG A 83 -18.76 6.16 7.87
N ARG A 84 -18.80 5.87 9.16
CA ARG A 84 -18.16 6.69 10.19
C ARG A 84 -16.65 6.72 9.91
N PRO A 85 -15.98 7.89 9.97
CA PRO A 85 -14.53 7.90 9.95
C PRO A 85 -14.00 7.06 11.11
N LYS A 86 -12.98 6.25 10.85
CA LYS A 86 -12.38 5.40 11.87
C LYS A 86 -11.53 6.25 12.82
N SER A 87 -11.52 5.89 14.09
CA SER A 87 -10.56 6.42 15.08
C SER A 87 -9.56 5.35 15.47
N TYR A 88 -8.31 5.75 15.65
CA TYR A 88 -7.26 4.92 16.23
C TYR A 88 -7.00 5.28 17.71
N ASP A 89 -7.75 6.22 18.28
CA ASP A 89 -7.65 6.54 19.70
C ASP A 89 -8.03 5.31 20.53
N GLY A 90 -7.17 4.94 21.49
CA GLY A 90 -7.29 3.72 22.27
C GLY A 90 -7.25 2.40 21.47
N PHE A 91 -6.91 2.43 20.17
CA PHE A 91 -6.86 1.21 19.35
C PHE A 91 -5.59 0.42 19.65
N VAL A 92 -5.77 -0.77 20.22
CA VAL A 92 -4.67 -1.66 20.59
C VAL A 92 -4.53 -2.76 19.54
N ILE A 93 -3.36 -2.80 18.91
CA ILE A 93 -2.99 -3.88 17.99
C ILE A 93 -2.63 -5.16 18.76
N ASP A 94 -2.80 -6.32 18.13
CA ASP A 94 -2.31 -7.58 18.70
C ASP A 94 -0.79 -7.52 18.90
N LYS A 95 -0.29 -8.25 19.90
CA LYS A 95 1.15 -8.44 20.07
C LYS A 95 1.74 -9.02 18.80
N GLU A 96 2.89 -8.51 18.41
CA GLU A 96 3.63 -9.00 17.26
C GLU A 96 3.94 -10.48 17.42
N ASN A 97 3.28 -11.32 16.62
CA ASN A 97 3.72 -12.69 16.44
C ASN A 97 4.83 -12.65 15.39
N THR A 98 6.09 -12.67 15.84
CA THR A 98 7.22 -12.81 14.92
C THR A 98 7.10 -14.14 14.19
N HIS A 99 6.68 -14.10 12.92
CA HIS A 99 6.70 -15.27 12.07
C HIS A 99 8.16 -15.63 11.74
N LYS A 100 8.51 -16.92 11.76
CA LYS A 100 9.86 -17.36 11.39
C LYS A 100 10.06 -17.19 9.89
N ILE A 101 10.67 -16.07 9.49
CA ILE A 101 11.07 -15.82 8.11
C ILE A 101 12.21 -16.76 7.73
N ARG A 102 12.05 -17.50 6.64
CA ARG A 102 13.10 -18.27 5.98
C ARG A 102 13.71 -17.47 4.84
N PHE A 103 15.00 -17.68 4.63
CA PHE A 103 15.72 -17.10 3.50
C PHE A 103 16.05 -18.19 2.50
N ALA A 104 15.78 -17.93 1.22
CA ALA A 104 16.15 -18.80 0.12
C ALA A 104 16.93 -18.02 -0.93
N GLN A 105 17.89 -18.68 -1.55
CA GLN A 105 18.52 -18.23 -2.79
C GLN A 105 18.14 -19.22 -3.87
N ILE A 106 17.47 -18.74 -4.92
CA ILE A 106 16.93 -19.58 -5.98
C ILE A 106 17.28 -18.96 -7.32
N ASP A 107 17.72 -19.78 -8.26
CA ASP A 107 17.84 -19.38 -9.65
C ASP A 107 16.44 -19.28 -10.28
N LYS A 108 15.95 -18.05 -10.43
CA LYS A 108 14.65 -17.76 -11.06
C LYS A 108 14.81 -16.81 -12.23
N LYS A 109 13.86 -16.90 -13.18
CA LYS A 109 13.67 -15.84 -14.17
C LYS A 109 13.43 -14.52 -13.43
N LEU A 110 14.16 -13.49 -13.83
CA LEU A 110 14.00 -12.15 -13.27
C LEU A 110 12.61 -11.60 -13.61
N GLY A 111 11.88 -11.13 -12.60
CA GLY A 111 10.64 -10.39 -12.82
C GLY A 111 10.99 -9.00 -13.33
N PHE A 112 10.85 -8.77 -14.63
CA PHE A 112 11.04 -7.47 -15.25
C PHE A 112 9.92 -7.24 -16.28
N GLY A 113 9.13 -6.19 -16.10
CA GLY A 113 7.99 -5.92 -16.98
C GLY A 113 7.13 -4.75 -16.50
N MET A 114 5.99 -4.54 -17.16
CA MET A 114 5.07 -3.45 -16.82
C MET A 114 4.37 -3.69 -15.50
N CYS A 115 4.15 -2.60 -14.75
CA CYS A 115 3.36 -2.63 -13.52
C CYS A 115 1.99 -3.28 -13.77
N PRO A 116 1.60 -4.32 -13.00
CA PRO A 116 0.41 -5.13 -13.29
C PRO A 116 -0.90 -4.40 -13.03
N VAL A 117 -0.84 -3.20 -12.43
CA VAL A 117 -2.01 -2.35 -12.18
C VAL A 117 -2.14 -1.21 -13.20
N ALA A 118 -1.29 -1.18 -14.23
CA ALA A 118 -1.44 -0.26 -15.33
C ALA A 118 -2.80 -0.45 -16.01
N SER A 119 -3.51 0.64 -16.21
CA SER A 119 -4.85 0.62 -16.78
C SER A 119 -5.13 1.89 -17.57
N PRO A 120 -5.77 1.81 -18.74
CA PRO A 120 -6.27 2.99 -19.45
C PRO A 120 -7.44 3.66 -18.72
N LYS A 121 -8.08 2.98 -17.76
CA LYS A 121 -9.17 3.54 -16.93
C LYS A 121 -8.66 4.53 -15.87
N THR A 122 -7.36 4.51 -15.61
CA THR A 122 -6.67 5.41 -14.67
C THR A 122 -5.65 6.22 -15.45
N ARG A 123 -5.24 7.38 -14.95
CA ARG A 123 -4.08 8.07 -15.52
C ARG A 123 -2.80 7.45 -14.95
N CYS A 124 -2.22 6.50 -15.69
CA CYS A 124 -1.16 5.63 -15.19
C CYS A 124 0.24 6.10 -15.59
N CYS A 125 1.19 5.95 -14.67
CA CYS A 125 2.60 6.31 -14.87
C CYS A 125 3.38 5.31 -15.74
N ASN A 126 2.75 4.20 -16.17
CA ASN A 126 3.36 3.17 -17.01
C ASN A 126 4.70 2.65 -16.47
N LEU A 127 4.82 2.58 -15.14
CA LEU A 127 6.04 2.15 -14.45
C LEU A 127 6.47 0.74 -14.89
N TRP A 128 7.75 0.57 -15.19
CA TRP A 128 8.38 -0.74 -15.28
C TRP A 128 8.74 -1.22 -13.87
N THR A 129 8.49 -2.48 -13.56
CA THR A 129 8.79 -3.07 -12.26
C THR A 129 9.90 -4.10 -12.41
N LEU A 130 10.76 -4.13 -11.39
CA LEU A 130 11.90 -5.03 -11.31
C LEU A 130 11.87 -5.77 -9.97
N ASP A 131 11.65 -7.07 -10.02
CA ASP A 131 11.49 -7.96 -8.86
C ASP A 131 12.85 -8.55 -8.46
N MET A 132 13.54 -7.84 -7.57
CA MET A 132 14.89 -8.20 -7.10
C MET A 132 14.87 -9.26 -6.00
N VAL A 133 13.88 -9.14 -5.13
CA VAL A 133 13.60 -10.01 -3.99
C VAL A 133 12.11 -10.27 -4.02
N GLU A 134 11.70 -11.50 -3.76
CA GLU A 134 10.28 -11.85 -3.62
C GLU A 134 9.93 -12.00 -2.13
N SER A 135 8.76 -11.49 -1.77
CA SER A 135 8.26 -11.31 -0.40
C SER A 135 8.96 -10.17 0.35
N CYS A 136 8.29 -9.68 1.39
CA CYS A 136 8.74 -8.58 2.26
C CYS A 136 8.64 -9.04 3.71
N GLY A 137 9.56 -8.60 4.58
CA GLY A 137 9.51 -8.94 6.00
C GLY A 137 8.67 -7.96 6.84
N TYR A 138 8.04 -6.97 6.22
CA TYR A 138 7.10 -6.07 6.88
C TYR A 138 5.70 -6.66 6.97
N ASP A 139 4.94 -6.20 7.96
CA ASP A 139 3.57 -6.66 8.20
C ASP A 139 2.53 -5.53 8.11
N CYS A 140 2.53 -4.82 6.98
CA CYS A 140 1.50 -3.83 6.71
C CYS A 140 0.14 -4.51 6.48
N SER A 141 -0.90 -4.04 7.15
CA SER A 141 -2.24 -4.64 7.09
C SER A 141 -2.91 -4.53 5.73
N TYR A 142 -2.49 -3.58 4.89
CA TYR A 142 -2.99 -3.41 3.52
C TYR A 142 -2.06 -4.00 2.46
N CYS A 143 -1.03 -4.77 2.86
CA CYS A 143 0.00 -5.22 1.94
C CYS A 143 -0.57 -6.14 0.85
N SER A 144 -0.41 -5.72 -0.41
CA SER A 144 -0.72 -6.54 -1.57
C SER A 144 0.31 -7.66 -1.78
N ILE A 145 1.60 -7.39 -1.51
CA ILE A 145 2.72 -8.35 -1.69
C ILE A 145 2.48 -9.63 -0.89
N GLN A 146 2.10 -9.50 0.38
CA GLN A 146 1.78 -10.66 1.21
C GLN A 146 0.68 -11.52 0.60
N SER A 147 -0.26 -10.95 -0.16
CA SER A 147 -1.31 -11.71 -0.83
C SER A 147 -0.85 -12.48 -2.06
N PHE A 148 0.28 -12.10 -2.67
CA PHE A 148 0.78 -12.68 -3.92
C PHE A 148 1.95 -13.64 -3.74
N TYR A 149 2.77 -13.49 -2.69
CA TYR A 149 3.96 -14.30 -2.46
C TYR A 149 3.85 -15.18 -1.20
N ASN A 150 4.72 -16.18 -1.09
CA ASN A 150 4.75 -17.09 0.05
C ASN A 150 5.22 -16.35 1.31
N GLU A 151 4.35 -16.29 2.32
CA GLU A 151 4.51 -15.42 3.50
C GLU A 151 5.74 -15.76 4.35
N ASP A 152 6.20 -17.01 4.33
CA ASP A 152 7.25 -17.48 5.25
C ASP A 152 8.65 -17.52 4.61
N THR A 153 8.80 -17.23 3.31
CA THR A 153 10.10 -17.34 2.62
C THR A 153 10.43 -16.10 1.79
N ILE A 154 11.52 -15.42 2.14
CA ILE A 154 12.13 -14.36 1.37
C ILE A 154 13.09 -14.99 0.35
N THR A 155 12.84 -14.73 -0.93
CA THR A 155 13.62 -15.33 -2.01
C THR A 155 14.51 -14.29 -2.67
N PHE A 156 15.82 -14.52 -2.60
CA PHE A 156 16.82 -13.77 -3.34
C PHE A 156 17.15 -14.51 -4.64
N ASN A 157 17.29 -13.77 -5.73
CA ASN A 157 17.69 -14.37 -6.99
C ASN A 157 19.21 -14.63 -7.02
N THR A 158 19.63 -15.83 -7.38
CA THR A 158 21.06 -16.09 -7.65
C THR A 158 21.49 -15.37 -8.93
N ASN A 159 22.76 -14.96 -8.99
CA ASN A 159 23.36 -14.29 -10.16
C ASN A 159 22.60 -13.02 -10.60
N LEU A 160 21.99 -12.32 -9.64
CA LEU A 160 21.15 -11.14 -9.92
C LEU A 160 21.89 -10.08 -10.74
N LYS A 161 23.14 -9.78 -10.40
CA LYS A 161 23.97 -8.81 -11.13
C LYS A 161 24.12 -9.15 -12.61
N GLU A 162 24.42 -10.41 -12.93
CA GLU A 162 24.55 -10.88 -14.32
C GLU A 162 23.22 -10.75 -15.06
N LYS A 163 22.11 -11.16 -14.42
CA LYS A 163 20.77 -11.06 -15.00
C LYS A 163 20.38 -9.63 -15.33
N LEU A 164 20.66 -8.68 -14.44
CA LEU A 164 20.40 -7.26 -14.71
C LEU A 164 21.26 -6.71 -15.83
N LEU A 165 22.55 -7.05 -15.85
CA LEU A 165 23.46 -6.58 -16.89
C LEU A 165 23.11 -7.16 -18.27
N ASN A 166 22.40 -8.29 -18.34
CA ASN A 166 21.90 -8.91 -19.56
C ASN A 166 20.54 -8.35 -20.03
N ILE A 167 19.91 -7.42 -19.30
CA ILE A 167 18.72 -6.74 -19.80
C ILE A 167 19.12 -5.84 -20.98
N GLU A 168 18.52 -6.08 -22.14
CA GLU A 168 18.65 -5.23 -23.31
C GLU A 168 17.57 -4.14 -23.28
N LEU A 169 18.02 -2.88 -23.30
CA LEU A 169 17.17 -1.69 -23.32
C LEU A 169 17.50 -0.87 -24.56
N ASP A 170 16.51 -0.21 -25.16
CA ASP A 170 16.76 0.71 -26.27
C ASP A 170 17.44 1.98 -25.72
N PRO A 171 18.66 2.32 -26.16
CA PRO A 171 19.37 3.50 -25.68
C PRO A 171 18.67 4.82 -26.05
N ASN A 172 17.75 4.81 -27.03
CA ASN A 172 16.99 6.00 -27.44
C ASN A 172 15.73 6.22 -26.59
N GLU A 173 15.35 5.24 -25.77
CA GLU A 173 14.19 5.30 -24.90
C GLU A 173 14.59 5.66 -23.46
N ILE A 174 13.68 6.33 -22.75
CA ILE A 174 13.85 6.61 -21.32
C ILE A 174 13.00 5.62 -20.53
N TYR A 175 13.61 4.92 -19.60
CA TYR A 175 12.92 3.94 -18.75
C TYR A 175 12.78 4.48 -17.33
N HIS A 176 11.58 4.36 -16.74
CA HIS A 176 11.40 4.53 -15.30
C HIS A 176 11.11 3.16 -14.70
N ILE A 177 12.04 2.65 -13.89
CA ILE A 177 12.02 1.30 -13.34
C ILE A 177 11.93 1.37 -11.82
N GLY A 178 10.88 0.82 -11.22
CA GLY A 178 10.69 0.75 -9.77
C GLY A 178 10.97 -0.64 -9.20
N THR A 179 11.51 -0.70 -7.99
CA THR A 179 11.90 -1.96 -7.31
C THR A 179 11.03 -2.33 -6.10
N GLY A 180 9.93 -1.61 -5.87
CA GLY A 180 9.06 -1.77 -4.69
C GLY A 180 7.85 -2.70 -4.87
N GLN A 181 7.77 -3.44 -5.98
CA GLN A 181 6.58 -4.22 -6.37
C GLN A 181 6.53 -5.59 -5.68
N SER A 182 7.67 -6.27 -5.58
CA SER A 182 7.79 -7.63 -5.03
C SER A 182 8.39 -7.69 -3.62
N SER A 183 9.06 -6.61 -3.20
CA SER A 183 9.65 -6.43 -1.86
C SER A 183 9.88 -4.94 -1.57
N ASP A 184 10.45 -4.64 -0.41
CA ASP A 184 10.94 -3.31 -0.08
C ASP A 184 12.40 -3.14 -0.54
N SER A 185 12.70 -2.05 -1.24
CA SER A 185 13.99 -1.87 -1.92
C SER A 185 15.18 -1.77 -0.97
N LEU A 186 15.00 -1.21 0.24
CA LEU A 186 16.11 -0.94 1.17
C LEU A 186 16.08 -1.80 2.43
N MET A 187 14.95 -2.43 2.75
CA MET A 187 14.82 -3.31 3.92
C MET A 187 15.99 -4.27 4.09
N TRP A 188 16.45 -4.89 2.99
CA TRP A 188 17.48 -5.92 3.02
C TRP A 188 18.92 -5.40 3.02
N GLY A 189 19.12 -4.08 2.92
CA GLY A 189 20.44 -3.50 2.64
C GLY A 189 21.06 -4.14 1.41
N ASN A 190 22.37 -4.39 1.42
CA ASN A 190 23.05 -5.11 0.33
C ASN A 190 23.09 -6.63 0.52
N ARG A 191 22.19 -7.21 1.32
CA ARG A 191 22.14 -8.67 1.49
C ARG A 191 21.93 -9.34 0.14
N GLY A 192 22.74 -10.36 -0.16
CA GLY A 192 22.68 -11.05 -1.45
C GLY A 192 23.18 -10.22 -2.64
N GLY A 193 23.88 -9.10 -2.40
CA GLY A 193 24.45 -8.24 -3.45
C GLY A 193 23.40 -7.46 -4.25
N VAL A 194 22.20 -7.24 -3.67
CA VAL A 194 21.08 -6.60 -4.38
C VAL A 194 21.36 -5.14 -4.75
N LEU A 195 21.96 -4.37 -3.84
CA LEU A 195 22.27 -2.96 -4.11
C LEU A 195 23.48 -2.85 -5.03
N ASP A 196 24.49 -3.71 -4.90
CA ASP A 196 25.59 -3.83 -5.86
C ASP A 196 25.10 -4.08 -7.29
N ALA A 197 24.15 -5.00 -7.44
CA ALA A 197 23.55 -5.34 -8.72
C ALA A 197 22.78 -4.15 -9.31
N LEU A 198 21.93 -3.49 -8.51
CA LEU A 198 21.16 -2.31 -8.92
C LEU A 198 22.06 -1.14 -9.32
N ILE A 199 23.11 -0.87 -8.53
CA ILE A 199 24.08 0.20 -8.82
C ILE A 199 24.83 -0.10 -10.12
N ALA A 200 25.27 -1.35 -10.34
CA ALA A 200 25.92 -1.74 -11.59
C ALA A 200 24.99 -1.59 -12.81
N PHE A 201 23.72 -1.99 -12.66
CA PHE A 201 22.71 -1.85 -13.70
C PHE A 201 22.42 -0.39 -14.05
N ALA A 202 22.17 0.46 -13.04
CA ALA A 202 21.92 1.89 -13.25
C ALA A 202 23.14 2.59 -13.87
N ARG A 203 24.36 2.18 -13.50
CA ARG A 203 25.60 2.74 -14.04
C ARG A 203 25.82 2.34 -15.50
N LYS A 204 25.42 1.12 -15.91
CA LYS A 204 25.48 0.69 -17.31
C LYS A 204 24.46 1.45 -18.18
N ASN A 205 23.29 1.78 -17.62
CA ASN A 205 22.16 2.30 -18.39
C ASN A 205 21.78 3.73 -17.96
N HIS A 206 22.44 4.74 -18.53
CA HIS A 206 22.22 6.15 -18.17
C HIS A 206 20.82 6.68 -18.54
N ASN A 207 20.13 6.02 -19.47
CA ASN A 207 18.75 6.31 -19.88
C ASN A 207 17.68 5.70 -18.94
N VAL A 208 18.11 4.99 -17.90
CA VAL A 208 17.21 4.44 -16.87
C VAL A 208 17.14 5.39 -15.68
N ILE A 209 15.91 5.70 -15.25
CA ILE A 209 15.59 6.27 -13.94
C ILE A 209 15.22 5.10 -13.04
N LEU A 210 16.14 4.73 -12.14
CA LEU A 210 15.95 3.60 -11.23
C LEU A 210 15.41 4.10 -9.89
N GLU A 211 14.21 3.66 -9.53
CA GLU A 211 13.54 4.08 -8.31
C GLU A 211 13.58 2.98 -7.24
N LEU A 212 14.15 3.33 -6.07
CA LEU A 212 14.16 2.51 -4.86
C LEU A 212 13.03 2.99 -3.95
N LYS A 213 11.95 2.21 -3.83
CA LYS A 213 10.79 2.55 -2.99
C LYS A 213 10.88 1.82 -1.65
N THR A 214 10.76 2.57 -0.55
CA THR A 214 10.95 1.96 0.78
C THR A 214 10.03 2.52 1.89
N LYS A 215 9.86 1.71 2.94
CA LYS A 215 9.36 2.07 4.28
C LYS A 215 10.45 1.87 5.36
N SER A 216 11.69 1.68 4.94
CA SER A 216 12.86 1.45 5.78
C SER A 216 13.65 2.74 6.03
N ASP A 217 14.44 2.70 7.08
CA ASP A 217 15.51 3.64 7.41
C ASP A 217 16.91 3.09 7.04
N ASN A 218 17.00 1.88 6.46
CA ASN A 218 18.24 1.17 6.14
C ASN A 218 18.96 1.75 4.91
N VAL A 219 19.43 2.98 5.04
CA VAL A 219 20.14 3.72 3.98
C VAL A 219 21.66 3.64 4.06
N ARG A 220 22.21 2.97 5.09
CA ARG A 220 23.64 2.95 5.40
C ARG A 220 24.50 2.63 4.19
N TYR A 221 24.14 1.59 3.44
CA TYR A 221 24.91 1.16 2.28
C TYR A 221 24.98 2.25 1.19
N LEU A 222 23.89 2.99 0.96
CA LEU A 222 23.88 4.11 0.00
C LEU A 222 24.68 5.30 0.51
N LEU A 223 24.79 5.50 1.82
CA LEU A 223 25.61 6.57 2.39
C LEU A 223 27.11 6.28 2.24
N GLU A 224 27.50 5.03 2.48
CA GLU A 224 28.89 4.56 2.47
C GLU A 224 29.46 4.30 1.06
N ASN A 225 28.61 4.23 0.03
CA ASN A 225 29.03 3.90 -1.34
C ASN A 225 28.61 4.97 -2.36
N GLU A 226 29.37 5.03 -3.46
CA GLU A 226 29.03 5.89 -4.61
C GLU A 226 28.14 5.15 -5.61
N TYR A 227 27.11 5.86 -6.07
CA TYR A 227 26.12 5.35 -7.01
C TYR A 227 25.73 6.43 -8.02
N PRO A 228 25.28 6.03 -9.23
CA PRO A 228 25.01 6.99 -10.29
C PRO A 228 23.77 7.87 -9.96
N PRO A 229 23.71 9.10 -10.48
CA PRO A 229 22.67 10.07 -10.11
C PRO A 229 21.27 9.68 -10.59
N ASN A 230 21.17 8.72 -11.51
CA ASN A 230 19.91 8.20 -12.02
C ASN A 230 19.22 7.18 -11.09
N ILE A 231 19.73 6.98 -9.87
CA ILE A 231 19.03 6.28 -8.80
C ILE A 231 18.31 7.30 -7.91
N ILE A 232 16.99 7.20 -7.82
CA ILE A 232 16.13 8.01 -6.95
C ILE A 232 15.65 7.13 -5.80
N THR A 233 15.78 7.60 -4.56
CA THR A 233 15.26 6.88 -3.39
C THR A 233 13.98 7.54 -2.91
N THR A 234 12.91 6.78 -2.75
CA THR A 234 11.60 7.31 -2.38
C THR A 234 11.00 6.61 -1.17
N TRP A 235 10.34 7.38 -0.31
CA TRP A 235 9.76 6.88 0.93
C TRP A 235 8.25 6.87 0.85
N SER A 236 7.63 5.75 1.26
CA SER A 236 6.21 5.77 1.61
C SER A 236 6.03 6.43 2.96
N LEU A 237 5.27 7.52 3.02
CA LEU A 237 5.00 8.25 4.25
C LEU A 237 3.54 8.12 4.66
N ASN A 238 3.33 7.94 5.96
CA ASN A 238 2.03 7.94 6.59
C ASN A 238 2.15 8.54 8.01
N PRO A 239 1.04 9.08 8.55
CA PRO A 239 1.00 9.55 9.93
C PRO A 239 1.46 8.48 10.91
N GLN A 240 2.13 8.89 11.99
CA GLN A 240 2.71 7.94 12.95
C GLN A 240 1.64 7.02 13.54
N THR A 241 0.41 7.52 13.73
CA THR A 241 -0.78 6.75 14.11
C THR A 241 -1.03 5.57 13.16
N ILE A 242 -0.95 5.80 11.85
CA ILE A 242 -1.11 4.76 10.81
C ILE A 242 0.10 3.83 10.80
N VAL A 243 1.32 4.36 10.94
CA VAL A 243 2.53 3.53 10.99
C VAL A 243 2.43 2.51 12.11
N GLN A 244 2.05 2.93 13.31
CA GLN A 244 1.90 2.06 14.48
C GLN A 244 0.74 1.08 14.36
N SER A 245 -0.39 1.52 13.79
CA SER A 245 -1.61 0.71 13.76
C SER A 245 -1.65 -0.27 12.59
N GLU A 246 -1.05 0.09 11.46
CA GLU A 246 -1.27 -0.58 10.18
C GLU A 246 0.01 -0.91 9.40
N GLU A 247 1.21 -0.41 9.79
CA GLU A 247 2.50 -0.69 9.11
C GLU A 247 3.52 -1.38 10.03
N ARG A 248 3.13 -2.51 10.64
CA ARG A 248 3.98 -3.24 11.60
C ARG A 248 5.32 -3.65 11.00
N LEU A 249 6.35 -3.70 11.86
CA LEU A 249 7.74 -4.04 11.53
C LEU A 249 8.46 -3.08 10.58
N THR A 250 7.83 -1.96 10.17
CA THR A 250 8.46 -0.91 9.36
C THR A 250 9.15 0.14 10.23
N ALA A 251 9.96 1.00 9.61
CA ALA A 251 10.49 2.17 10.31
C ALA A 251 9.36 3.17 10.63
N SER A 252 9.48 3.88 11.75
CA SER A 252 8.62 5.00 12.13
C SER A 252 8.64 6.12 11.09
N LEU A 253 7.65 7.02 11.13
CA LEU A 253 7.63 8.21 10.26
C LEU A 253 8.90 9.05 10.44
N GLN A 254 9.35 9.23 11.68
CA GLN A 254 10.53 10.02 12.00
C GLN A 254 11.81 9.38 11.41
N GLU A 255 11.99 8.07 11.60
CA GLU A 255 13.14 7.34 11.03
C GLU A 255 13.16 7.40 9.49
N ARG A 256 11.99 7.31 8.84
CA ARG A 256 11.87 7.47 7.37
C ARG A 256 12.27 8.86 6.92
N LEU A 257 11.79 9.91 7.60
CA LEU A 257 12.13 11.30 7.27
C LEU A 257 13.63 11.58 7.48
N GLU A 258 14.22 11.05 8.55
CA GLU A 258 15.65 11.18 8.81
C GLU A 258 16.50 10.43 7.77
N ALA A 259 16.10 9.22 7.39
CA ALA A 259 16.76 8.46 6.33
C ALA A 259 16.68 9.18 4.98
N ALA A 260 15.50 9.73 4.64
CA ALA A 260 15.32 10.57 3.46
C ALA A 260 16.22 11.81 3.50
N LYS A 261 16.29 12.49 4.66
CA LYS A 261 17.14 13.67 4.85
C LYS A 261 18.62 13.34 4.65
N LYS A 262 19.11 12.21 5.17
CA LYS A 262 20.50 11.76 4.98
C LYS A 262 20.84 11.56 3.49
N ILE A 263 19.94 10.96 2.72
CA ILE A 263 20.14 10.77 1.26
C ILE A 263 20.06 12.11 0.51
N HIS A 264 19.09 12.96 0.85
CA HIS A 264 18.99 14.32 0.33
C HIS A 264 20.27 15.13 0.58
N ASP A 265 20.83 15.06 1.78
CA ASP A 265 22.02 15.80 2.20
C ASP A 265 23.32 15.25 1.59
N LYS A 266 23.33 13.98 1.18
CA LYS A 266 24.36 13.42 0.29
C LYS A 266 24.29 13.98 -1.14
N GLY A 267 23.35 14.88 -1.44
CA GLY A 267 23.20 15.51 -2.75
C GLY A 267 22.46 14.62 -3.75
N ARG A 268 21.58 13.74 -3.27
CA ARG A 268 20.87 12.76 -4.10
C ARG A 268 19.37 13.06 -4.14
N LEU A 269 18.70 12.65 -5.22
CA LEU A 269 17.26 12.89 -5.36
C LEU A 269 16.46 11.99 -4.42
N VAL A 270 15.45 12.58 -3.78
CA VAL A 270 14.46 11.88 -2.96
C VAL A 270 13.06 12.06 -3.51
N GLY A 271 12.10 11.27 -3.04
CA GLY A 271 10.69 11.44 -3.36
C GLY A 271 9.79 10.84 -2.30
N PHE A 272 8.51 11.20 -2.32
CA PHE A 272 7.56 10.85 -1.27
C PHE A 272 6.28 10.25 -1.84
N HIS A 273 5.90 9.08 -1.35
CA HIS A 273 4.67 8.41 -1.70
C HIS A 273 3.70 8.43 -0.53
N PHE A 274 2.58 9.12 -0.70
CA PHE A 274 1.41 8.98 0.15
C PHE A 274 0.48 7.96 -0.49
N HIS A 275 0.93 6.71 -0.47
CA HIS A 275 0.22 5.59 -1.09
C HIS A 275 0.34 4.34 -0.20
N PRO A 276 -0.73 4.01 0.56
CA PRO A 276 -2.04 4.66 0.57
C PRO A 276 -2.15 5.88 1.51
N MET A 277 -2.91 6.89 1.09
CA MET A 277 -3.56 7.85 2.01
C MET A 277 -4.77 7.19 2.69
N ILE A 278 -4.90 7.41 4.00
CA ILE A 278 -5.92 6.80 4.86
C ILE A 278 -6.84 7.86 5.44
N TYR A 279 -8.15 7.66 5.32
CA TYR A 279 -9.17 8.54 5.92
C TYR A 279 -9.57 8.02 7.31
N TYR A 280 -9.41 8.85 8.34
CA TYR A 280 -9.68 8.56 9.76
C TYR A 280 -9.79 9.88 10.55
N ASP A 281 -10.39 9.94 11.73
CA ASP A 281 -10.79 11.20 12.40
C ASP A 281 -9.74 12.34 12.37
N ASN A 282 -8.45 12.04 12.61
CA ASN A 282 -7.38 13.04 12.66
C ASN A 282 -6.54 13.16 11.38
N TRP A 283 -6.96 12.52 10.27
CA TRP A 283 -6.16 12.43 9.05
C TRP A 283 -5.65 13.78 8.58
N LYS A 284 -6.52 14.79 8.55
CA LYS A 284 -6.20 16.10 7.98
C LYS A 284 -5.09 16.80 8.77
N GLN A 285 -5.19 16.78 10.09
CA GLN A 285 -4.16 17.36 10.96
C GLN A 285 -2.83 16.62 10.79
N GLU A 286 -2.82 15.29 10.95
CA GLU A 286 -1.56 14.55 10.98
C GLU A 286 -0.86 14.49 9.61
N TYR A 287 -1.60 14.44 8.50
CA TYR A 287 -0.99 14.61 7.18
C TYR A 287 -0.47 16.04 6.98
N GLY A 288 -1.19 17.06 7.45
CA GLY A 288 -0.76 18.46 7.43
C GLY A 288 0.59 18.67 8.12
N GLU A 289 0.80 18.01 9.27
CA GLU A 289 2.07 18.03 10.00
C GLU A 289 3.22 17.39 9.19
N ILE A 290 2.96 16.31 8.45
CA ILE A 290 3.95 15.73 7.54
C ILE A 290 4.30 16.72 6.42
N PHE A 291 3.31 17.30 5.76
CA PHE A 291 3.55 18.24 4.66
C PHE A 291 4.34 19.46 5.13
N ALA A 292 4.03 20.01 6.31
CA ALA A 292 4.80 21.10 6.91
C ALA A 292 6.28 20.71 7.12
N LYS A 293 6.55 19.53 7.70
CA LYS A 293 7.91 19.01 7.87
C LYS A 293 8.64 18.83 6.54
N LEU A 294 7.94 18.36 5.50
CA LEU A 294 8.52 18.21 4.17
C LEU A 294 8.96 19.57 3.60
N LEU A 295 8.08 20.57 3.65
CA LEU A 295 8.38 21.93 3.18
C LEU A 295 9.55 22.58 3.94
N GLU A 296 9.66 22.32 5.24
CA GLU A 296 10.72 22.87 6.09
C GLU A 296 12.08 22.21 5.82
N ASN A 297 12.11 20.89 5.61
CA ASN A 297 13.35 20.11 5.68
C ASN A 297 13.93 19.73 4.31
N PHE A 298 13.17 19.85 3.21
CA PHE A 298 13.61 19.38 1.89
C PHE A 298 13.59 20.50 0.87
N ASP A 299 14.70 20.60 0.11
CA ASP A 299 14.77 21.49 -1.04
C ASP A 299 13.97 20.88 -2.20
N PRO A 300 12.92 21.55 -2.72
CA PRO A 300 12.13 21.03 -3.82
C PRO A 300 12.95 20.75 -5.09
N GLN A 301 14.12 21.36 -5.28
CA GLN A 301 14.99 21.03 -6.41
C GLN A 301 15.53 19.59 -6.34
N ARG A 302 15.76 19.08 -5.12
CA ARG A 302 16.21 17.70 -4.84
C ARG A 302 15.10 16.72 -4.50
N VAL A 303 13.84 17.17 -4.52
CA VAL A 303 12.67 16.29 -4.48
C VAL A 303 12.18 16.04 -5.91
N ALA A 304 12.26 14.79 -6.36
CA ALA A 304 11.85 14.39 -7.70
C ALA A 304 10.32 14.36 -7.83
N LEU A 305 9.65 13.75 -6.85
CA LEU A 305 8.23 13.46 -6.94
C LEU A 305 7.52 13.48 -5.58
N VAL A 306 6.22 13.77 -5.64
CA VAL A 306 5.25 13.44 -4.61
C VAL A 306 4.08 12.74 -5.28
N SER A 307 3.70 11.55 -4.79
CA SER A 307 2.54 10.84 -5.33
C SER A 307 1.44 10.66 -4.29
N PHE A 308 0.20 10.72 -4.72
CA PHE A 308 -0.98 10.38 -3.92
C PHE A 308 -1.63 9.10 -4.45
N GLY A 309 -2.21 8.30 -3.57
CA GLY A 309 -3.02 7.15 -3.95
C GLY A 309 -3.78 6.62 -2.75
N THR A 310 -4.95 6.04 -2.97
CA THR A 310 -5.76 5.48 -1.88
C THR A 310 -5.67 3.97 -1.80
N LEU A 311 -6.17 3.41 -0.68
CA LEU A 311 -6.33 1.97 -0.53
C LEU A 311 -7.10 1.38 -1.71
N THR A 312 -6.55 0.31 -2.26
CA THR A 312 -7.14 -0.39 -3.38
C THR A 312 -7.06 -1.89 -3.12
N PHE A 313 -8.22 -2.51 -2.97
CA PHE A 313 -8.33 -3.93 -2.63
C PHE A 313 -8.95 -4.74 -3.76
N ILE A 314 -8.46 -5.95 -3.95
CA ILE A 314 -9.14 -6.99 -4.70
C ILE A 314 -9.80 -7.98 -3.73
N LYS A 315 -10.87 -8.66 -4.16
CA LYS A 315 -11.60 -9.62 -3.32
C LYS A 315 -10.69 -10.67 -2.63
N PRO A 316 -9.66 -11.23 -3.30
CA PRO A 316 -8.72 -12.14 -2.64
C PRO A 316 -7.97 -11.53 -1.45
N VAL A 317 -7.57 -10.25 -1.54
CA VAL A 317 -6.86 -9.54 -0.46
C VAL A 317 -7.79 -9.38 0.75
N ILE A 318 -9.02 -8.89 0.57
CA ILE A 318 -9.99 -8.75 1.66
C ILE A 318 -10.25 -10.09 2.36
N LYS A 319 -10.44 -11.16 1.56
CA LYS A 319 -10.63 -12.51 2.10
C LYS A 319 -9.43 -12.97 2.91
N LYS A 320 -8.21 -12.62 2.49
CA LYS A 320 -6.98 -12.96 3.19
C LYS A 320 -6.84 -12.18 4.51
N LEU A 321 -7.16 -10.88 4.51
CA LEU A 321 -7.16 -10.07 5.74
C LEU A 321 -8.10 -10.65 6.80
N ARG A 322 -9.33 -10.98 6.41
CA ARG A 322 -10.30 -11.62 7.31
C ARG A 322 -9.87 -13.00 7.82
N ARG A 323 -9.04 -13.73 7.07
CA ARG A 323 -8.48 -15.02 7.51
C ARG A 323 -7.36 -14.86 8.53
N ARG A 324 -6.60 -13.76 8.48
CA ARG A 324 -5.50 -13.51 9.43
C ARG A 324 -6.02 -13.07 10.79
N THR A 325 -7.26 -12.54 10.87
CA THR A 325 -7.99 -12.25 12.13
C THR A 325 -7.22 -11.41 13.14
N PHE A 326 -6.41 -10.45 12.67
CA PHE A 326 -5.67 -9.54 13.54
C PHE A 326 -6.37 -8.18 13.63
N LYS A 327 -6.10 -7.46 14.71
CA LYS A 327 -6.55 -6.09 14.95
C LYS A 327 -6.02 -5.15 13.88
N SER A 328 -6.93 -4.62 13.08
CA SER A 328 -6.70 -3.60 12.06
C SER A 328 -8.02 -2.92 11.74
N LYS A 329 -8.02 -1.60 11.53
CA LYS A 329 -9.19 -0.82 11.08
C LYS A 329 -9.13 -0.54 9.57
N ILE A 330 -8.23 -1.17 8.84
CA ILE A 330 -8.01 -0.84 7.43
C ILE A 330 -9.24 -1.07 6.56
N LEU A 331 -10.04 -2.11 6.87
CA LEU A 331 -11.31 -2.42 6.19
C LEU A 331 -12.52 -1.64 6.74
N GLN A 332 -12.38 -0.91 7.86
CA GLN A 332 -13.41 -0.03 8.39
C GLN A 332 -13.50 1.22 7.51
N MET A 333 -14.13 1.08 6.36
CA MET A 333 -14.32 2.14 5.36
C MET A 333 -15.44 1.78 4.39
N PRO A 334 -16.07 2.77 3.73
CA PRO A 334 -16.87 2.50 2.55
C PRO A 334 -15.98 1.93 1.44
N LEU A 335 -16.46 0.86 0.80
CA LEU A 335 -15.78 0.20 -0.33
C LEU A 335 -16.71 0.26 -1.55
N VAL A 336 -16.29 1.01 -2.57
CA VAL A 336 -16.98 1.15 -3.86
C VAL A 336 -16.10 0.63 -4.99
N ASP A 337 -16.71 0.29 -6.14
CA ASP A 337 -15.94 -0.06 -7.32
C ASP A 337 -15.10 1.13 -7.80
N ALA A 338 -13.82 0.86 -8.04
CA ALA A 338 -12.84 1.79 -8.59
C ALA A 338 -12.06 1.03 -9.66
N ALA A 339 -12.55 1.08 -10.91
CA ALA A 339 -11.99 0.40 -12.07
C ALA A 339 -11.80 -1.13 -11.88
N GLY A 340 -12.79 -1.81 -11.29
CA GLY A 340 -12.75 -3.26 -11.05
C GLY A 340 -12.01 -3.69 -9.77
N LYS A 341 -11.61 -2.73 -8.95
CA LYS A 341 -11.07 -2.93 -7.60
C LYS A 341 -11.98 -2.22 -6.59
N LEU A 342 -11.72 -2.38 -5.29
CA LEU A 342 -12.49 -1.76 -4.22
C LEU A 342 -11.67 -0.67 -3.53
N SER A 343 -12.23 0.53 -3.38
CA SER A 343 -11.54 1.69 -2.81
C SER A 343 -12.53 2.67 -2.15
N TYR A 344 -12.04 3.80 -1.66
CA TYR A 344 -12.88 4.87 -1.11
C TYR A 344 -13.83 5.47 -2.19
N PRO A 345 -15.00 5.99 -1.77
CA PRO A 345 -15.81 6.89 -2.58
C PRO A 345 -15.04 8.09 -3.12
N MET A 346 -15.44 8.59 -4.30
CA MET A 346 -14.75 9.67 -5.00
C MET A 346 -14.63 10.95 -4.19
N ASN A 347 -15.64 11.31 -3.40
CA ASN A 347 -15.63 12.50 -2.56
C ASN A 347 -14.53 12.45 -1.49
N ILE A 348 -14.30 11.28 -0.88
CA ILE A 348 -13.22 11.09 0.11
C ILE A 348 -11.86 11.19 -0.58
N LYS A 349 -11.71 10.57 -1.75
CA LYS A 349 -10.46 10.65 -2.54
C LYS A 349 -10.11 12.10 -2.89
N ARG A 350 -11.09 12.84 -3.41
CA ARG A 350 -10.95 14.27 -3.75
C ARG A 350 -10.52 15.08 -2.53
N GLU A 351 -11.16 14.89 -1.39
CA GLU A 351 -10.84 15.62 -0.16
C GLU A 351 -9.40 15.35 0.31
N LEU A 352 -8.99 14.08 0.38
CA LEU A 352 -7.63 13.68 0.75
C LEU A 352 -6.58 14.30 -0.18
N PHE A 353 -6.76 14.14 -1.48
CA PHE A 353 -5.76 14.54 -2.48
C PHE A 353 -5.70 16.04 -2.66
N HIS A 354 -6.85 16.73 -2.67
CA HIS A 354 -6.88 18.19 -2.76
C HIS A 354 -6.21 18.81 -1.54
N PHE A 355 -6.50 18.33 -0.33
CA PHE A 355 -5.81 18.79 0.87
C PHE A 355 -4.29 18.58 0.79
N ALA A 356 -3.85 17.40 0.34
CA ALA A 356 -2.42 17.10 0.22
C ALA A 356 -1.71 17.97 -0.82
N TYR A 357 -2.34 18.19 -1.98
CA TYR A 357 -1.80 19.02 -3.04
C TYR A 357 -1.69 20.49 -2.61
N GLU A 358 -2.76 21.06 -2.05
CA GLU A 358 -2.79 22.44 -1.57
C GLU A 358 -1.81 22.67 -0.40
N SER A 359 -1.65 21.70 0.49
CA SER A 359 -0.68 21.78 1.59
C SER A 359 0.77 21.84 1.09
N LEU A 360 1.03 21.44 -0.15
CA LEU A 360 2.34 21.47 -0.79
C LEU A 360 2.43 22.54 -1.90
N GLN A 361 1.60 23.58 -1.85
CA GLN A 361 1.59 24.69 -2.81
C GLN A 361 2.98 25.29 -3.11
N PRO A 362 3.88 25.50 -2.13
CA PRO A 362 5.22 26.05 -2.41
C PRO A 362 6.10 25.17 -3.33
N TRP A 363 5.74 23.90 -3.51
CA TRP A 363 6.42 22.93 -4.36
C TRP A 363 5.77 22.77 -5.75
N HIS A 364 4.61 23.37 -5.99
CA HIS A 364 3.95 23.34 -7.30
C HIS A 364 4.87 23.91 -8.39
N GLY A 365 4.96 23.22 -9.52
CA GLY A 365 5.86 23.56 -10.62
C GLY A 365 7.35 23.27 -10.37
N LYS A 366 7.74 22.85 -9.15
CA LYS A 366 9.12 22.48 -8.79
C LYS A 366 9.29 20.99 -8.55
N VAL A 367 8.26 20.33 -8.05
CA VAL A 367 8.19 18.90 -7.78
C VAL A 367 7.09 18.30 -8.66
N PHE A 368 7.31 17.08 -9.15
CA PHE A 368 6.32 16.41 -9.97
C PHE A 368 5.26 15.73 -9.10
N PHE A 369 3.99 16.10 -9.29
CA PHE A 369 2.86 15.55 -8.56
C PHE A 369 2.05 14.61 -9.45
N TYR A 370 1.64 13.46 -8.91
CA TYR A 370 0.74 12.56 -9.62
C TYR A 370 -0.13 11.72 -8.69
N MET A 371 -1.23 11.18 -9.24
CA MET A 371 -2.10 10.25 -8.53
C MET A 371 -1.96 8.84 -9.11
N CYS A 372 -1.64 7.85 -8.26
CA CYS A 372 -1.34 6.49 -8.67
C CYS A 372 -2.57 5.59 -8.51
N MET A 373 -2.93 4.85 -9.56
CA MET A 373 -4.13 3.98 -9.61
C MET A 373 -5.46 4.73 -9.45
N GLU A 374 -5.48 6.04 -9.70
CA GLU A 374 -6.68 6.86 -9.52
C GLU A 374 -7.34 7.22 -10.85
N ASP A 375 -8.65 7.42 -10.78
CA ASP A 375 -9.49 7.79 -11.91
C ASP A 375 -9.04 9.14 -12.49
N HIS A 376 -9.06 9.28 -13.82
CA HIS A 376 -8.59 10.48 -14.48
C HIS A 376 -9.45 11.71 -14.14
N SER A 377 -10.74 11.53 -13.81
CA SER A 377 -11.63 12.64 -13.41
C SER A 377 -11.16 13.40 -12.17
N LEU A 378 -10.39 12.76 -11.29
CA LEU A 378 -9.80 13.43 -10.12
C LEU A 378 -8.72 14.45 -10.49
N TRP A 379 -8.06 14.31 -11.64
CA TRP A 379 -6.89 15.13 -11.98
C TRP A 379 -7.24 16.60 -12.08
N ARG A 380 -8.29 16.92 -12.85
CA ARG A 380 -8.75 18.30 -12.99
C ARG A 380 -9.30 18.86 -11.67
N GLU A 381 -9.95 18.04 -10.85
CA GLU A 381 -10.52 18.46 -9.57
C GLU A 381 -9.46 18.70 -8.49
N VAL A 382 -8.36 17.96 -8.52
CA VAL A 382 -7.30 18.03 -7.51
C VAL A 382 -6.17 18.97 -7.94
N PHE A 383 -5.67 18.81 -9.16
CA PHE A 383 -4.51 19.54 -9.69
C PHE A 383 -4.88 20.73 -10.58
N GLY A 384 -6.15 20.86 -10.99
CA GLY A 384 -6.57 21.88 -11.95
C GLY A 384 -6.24 21.57 -13.41
N TYR A 385 -5.54 20.46 -13.68
CA TYR A 385 -5.18 19.98 -15.02
C TYR A 385 -5.29 18.47 -15.12
N GLU A 386 -5.34 17.95 -16.35
CA GLU A 386 -5.25 16.51 -16.62
C GLU A 386 -4.39 16.26 -17.86
N TYR A 387 -3.74 15.09 -17.90
CA TYR A 387 -3.10 14.62 -19.12
C TYR A 387 -4.12 13.94 -20.04
N PRO A 388 -4.01 14.10 -21.37
CA PRO A 388 -4.92 13.46 -22.31
C PRO A 388 -4.73 11.95 -22.38
N THR A 389 -3.49 11.46 -22.21
CA THR A 389 -3.15 10.03 -22.33
C THR A 389 -2.17 9.59 -21.24
N ASN A 390 -1.99 8.26 -21.09
CA ASN A 390 -1.00 7.74 -20.15
C ASN A 390 0.42 8.03 -20.64
N GLU A 391 0.63 8.01 -21.96
CA GLU A 391 1.91 8.25 -22.61
C GLU A 391 2.37 9.70 -22.43
N SER A 392 1.45 10.67 -22.55
CA SER A 392 1.77 12.09 -22.30
C SER A 392 2.12 12.36 -20.83
N PHE A 393 1.41 11.72 -19.90
CA PHE A 393 1.73 11.76 -18.47
C PHE A 393 3.09 11.13 -18.17
N GLU A 394 3.33 9.91 -18.66
CA GLU A 394 4.58 9.18 -18.49
C GLU A 394 5.77 9.98 -19.05
N LEU A 395 5.61 10.59 -20.22
CA LEU A 395 6.65 11.35 -20.88
C LEU A 395 7.04 12.58 -20.06
N ASP A 396 6.06 13.37 -19.60
CA ASP A 396 6.34 14.56 -18.77
C ASP A 396 6.99 14.18 -17.43
N MET A 397 6.52 13.09 -16.81
CA MET A 397 7.11 12.54 -15.59
C MET A 397 8.60 12.20 -15.80
N LYS A 398 8.92 11.44 -16.85
CA LYS A 398 10.30 11.05 -17.18
C LYS A 398 11.18 12.26 -17.43
N TYR A 399 10.72 13.25 -18.19
CA TYR A 399 11.48 14.47 -18.46
C TYR A 399 11.73 15.30 -17.19
N SER A 400 10.72 15.45 -16.33
CA SER A 400 10.85 16.14 -15.06
C SER A 400 11.92 15.50 -14.16
N TYR A 401 11.92 14.17 -14.04
CA TYR A 401 12.92 13.44 -13.27
C TYR A 401 14.31 13.54 -13.89
N LEU A 402 14.44 13.37 -15.20
CA LEU A 402 15.73 13.48 -15.90
C LEU A 402 16.33 14.87 -15.80
N ALA A 403 15.51 15.93 -15.86
CA ALA A 403 16.00 17.30 -15.70
C ALA A 403 16.68 17.47 -14.34
N LYS A 404 16.08 16.95 -13.27
CA LYS A 404 16.67 16.96 -11.92
C LYS A 404 17.92 16.09 -11.82
N ILE A 405 17.91 14.89 -12.42
CA ILE A 405 19.08 13.99 -12.44
C ILE A 405 20.28 14.67 -13.12
N LYS A 406 20.05 15.35 -14.26
CA LYS A 406 21.09 16.08 -14.99
C LYS A 406 21.66 17.24 -14.16
N ASN A 407 20.80 17.94 -13.42
CA ASN A 407 21.22 19.02 -12.53
C ASN A 407 22.06 18.56 -11.33
N LEU A 408 22.06 17.26 -10.97
CA LEU A 408 22.97 16.72 -9.94
C LEU A 408 24.40 16.48 -10.46
N SER A 409 24.58 16.44 -11.78
CA SER A 409 25.86 16.13 -12.43
C SER A 409 26.68 17.39 -12.77
N HIS A 410 26.11 18.56 -12.48
CA HIS A 410 26.74 19.88 -12.55
C HIS A 410 26.97 20.40 -11.13
#